data_AF-K2DEH5-F1
#
_entry.id   AF-K2DEH5-F1
#
_cell.length_a   1.000
_cell.length_b   1.000
_cell.length_c   1.000
_cell.angle_alpha   90.00
_cell.angle_beta   90.00
_cell.angle_gamma   90.00
#
_symmetry.space_group_name_H-M   'P 1'
#
loop_
_entity.id
_entity.type
_entity.pdbx_description
1 polymer ?
#
loop_
_entity_poly.entity_id
_entity_poly.type
_entity_poly.pdbx_seq_one_letter_code
_entity_poly.pdbx_strand_id
1 'polypeptide(L)'
;MRNLISKMNIAYLDANFLIDWLIRKNPNLKKRARILLAKLLAQFDVLAISPLAVDESWRVIQKEIFPSKSYADGMLSSEVEIFTEHILNYSKIKVVQFQNPENGIKDALYRLKTFSLQPRDSFHLAIMRDNNITVMVSRDDGLVKRQSLLGISIFS
;
A
#
# COMPACT_ATOMS: atom_id res chain seq x y z
N MET A 1 28.51 0.85 -25.20
CA MET A 1 28.18 1.38 -23.87
C MET A 1 26.86 0.75 -23.42
N ARG A 2 26.87 -0.08 -22.39
CA ARG A 2 25.63 -0.62 -21.81
C ARG A 2 24.99 0.51 -20.98
N ASN A 3 23.78 0.91 -21.32
CA ASN A 3 22.99 1.86 -20.53
C ASN A 3 22.77 1.28 -19.12
N LEU A 4 23.57 1.73 -18.16
CA LEU A 4 23.31 1.57 -16.73
C LEU A 4 22.21 2.57 -16.33
N ILE A 5 20.98 2.33 -16.80
CA ILE A 5 19.82 2.89 -16.13
C ILE A 5 19.65 2.00 -14.90
N SER A 6 20.12 2.46 -13.73
CA SER A 6 19.80 1.78 -12.48
C SER A 6 18.28 1.68 -12.37
N LYS A 7 17.75 0.46 -12.38
CA LYS A 7 16.33 0.22 -12.17
C LYS A 7 15.97 0.83 -10.80
N MET A 8 15.04 1.81 -10.77
CA MET A 8 14.63 2.43 -9.52
C MET A 8 14.19 1.35 -8.53
N ASN A 9 14.65 1.44 -7.28
CA ASN A 9 14.25 0.54 -6.23
C ASN A 9 12.93 1.03 -5.62
N ILE A 10 11.86 0.26 -5.81
CA ILE A 10 10.49 0.66 -5.44
C ILE A 10 9.92 -0.31 -4.41
N ALA A 11 9.38 0.22 -3.32
CA ALA A 11 8.58 -0.53 -2.36
C ALA A 11 7.12 -0.07 -2.42
N TYR A 12 6.19 -1.02 -2.57
CA TYR A 12 4.76 -0.75 -2.54
C TYR A 12 4.24 -0.72 -1.10
N LEU A 13 3.59 0.35 -0.67
CA LEU A 13 3.01 0.47 0.66
C LEU A 13 1.55 -0.02 0.64
N ASP A 14 1.29 -1.04 1.46
CA ASP A 14 -0.07 -1.52 1.73
C ASP A 14 -0.81 -0.57 2.68
N ALA A 15 -2.15 -0.63 2.68
CA ALA A 15 -3.02 0.21 3.49
C ALA A 15 -2.76 0.04 5.00
N ASN A 16 -2.46 -1.18 5.45
CA ASN A 16 -2.19 -1.43 6.87
C ASN A 16 -1.00 -0.60 7.38
N PHE A 17 0.05 -0.43 6.58
CA PHE A 17 1.22 0.36 6.93
C PHE A 17 0.88 1.85 6.99
N LEU A 18 0.12 2.36 6.00
CA LEU A 18 -0.32 3.75 5.97
C LEU A 18 -1.11 4.11 7.24
N ILE A 19 -2.01 3.22 7.67
CA ILE A 19 -2.78 3.38 8.91
C ILE A 19 -1.87 3.35 10.15
N ASP A 20 -0.91 2.43 10.22
CA ASP A 20 0.03 2.38 11.37
C ASP A 20 0.89 3.63 11.50
N TRP A 21 1.30 4.18 10.37
CA TRP A 21 2.16 5.34 10.33
C TRP A 21 1.43 6.62 10.73
N LEU A 22 0.28 6.89 10.12
CA LEU A 22 -0.38 8.19 10.23
C LEU A 22 -1.50 8.22 11.27
N ILE A 23 -2.24 7.14 11.40
CA ILE A 23 -3.54 7.13 12.08
C ILE A 23 -3.48 6.45 13.46
N ARG A 24 -2.77 5.33 13.58
CA ARG A 24 -2.84 4.47 14.76
C ARG A 24 -2.42 5.24 16.03
N LYS A 25 -3.31 5.24 17.04
CA LYS A 25 -3.09 5.93 18.32
C LYS A 25 -2.13 5.20 19.26
N ASN A 26 -1.97 3.87 19.09
CA ASN A 26 -1.07 3.08 19.93
C ASN A 26 0.40 3.55 19.74
N PRO A 27 1.06 4.08 20.79
CA PRO A 27 2.41 4.65 20.66
C PRO A 27 3.46 3.65 20.17
N ASN A 28 3.34 2.37 20.56
CA ASN A 28 4.30 1.33 20.17
C ASN A 28 4.19 1.00 18.68
N LEU A 29 2.97 0.86 18.16
CA LEU A 29 2.75 0.60 16.73
C LEU A 29 3.21 1.80 15.90
N LYS A 30 2.87 3.03 16.32
CA LYS A 30 3.32 4.25 15.65
C LYS A 30 4.84 4.39 15.64
N LYS A 31 5.51 4.04 16.75
CA LYS A 31 6.99 4.00 16.81
C LYS A 31 7.58 2.97 15.85
N ARG A 32 7.02 1.76 15.79
CA ARG A 32 7.46 0.72 14.84
C ARG A 32 7.29 1.17 13.40
N ALA A 33 6.14 1.74 13.04
CA ALA A 33 5.89 2.26 11.70
C ALA A 33 6.87 3.38 11.31
N ARG A 34 7.22 4.28 12.23
CA ARG A 34 8.24 5.32 11.99
C ARG A 34 9.64 4.76 11.77
N ILE A 35 10.04 3.76 12.55
CA ILE A 35 11.34 3.07 12.36
C ILE A 35 11.36 2.36 11.01
N LEU A 36 10.28 1.66 10.67
CA LEU A 36 10.12 1.01 9.37
C LEU A 36 10.19 2.04 8.23
N LEU A 37 9.46 3.15 8.33
CA LEU A 37 9.54 4.24 7.36
C LEU A 37 10.98 4.72 7.18
N ALA A 38 11.73 4.97 8.26
CA ALA A 38 13.12 5.40 8.15
C ALA A 38 14.00 4.40 7.39
N LYS A 39 13.82 3.09 7.61
CA LYS A 39 14.50 2.04 6.84
C LYS A 39 14.11 2.07 5.37
N LEU A 40 12.82 2.20 5.08
CA LEU A 40 12.30 2.26 3.72
C LEU A 40 12.87 3.47 2.96
N LEU A 41 12.92 4.64 3.62
CA LEU A 41 13.50 5.86 3.04
C LEU A 41 15.00 5.74 2.76
N ALA A 42 15.73 4.94 3.53
CA ALA A 42 17.15 4.69 3.31
C ALA A 42 17.41 3.67 2.18
N GLN A 43 16.49 2.73 1.96
CA GLN A 43 16.69 1.59 1.06
C GLN A 43 16.03 1.77 -0.33
N PHE A 44 14.92 2.50 -0.41
CA PHE A 44 14.12 2.63 -1.62
C PHE A 44 14.14 4.06 -2.17
N ASP A 45 14.18 4.17 -3.49
CA ASP A 45 14.11 5.44 -4.21
C ASP A 45 12.69 5.98 -4.19
N VAL A 46 11.71 5.08 -4.33
CA VAL A 46 10.28 5.39 -4.40
C VAL A 46 9.49 4.50 -3.46
N LEU A 47 8.55 5.11 -2.76
CA LEU A 47 7.50 4.42 -2.01
C LEU A 47 6.20 4.52 -2.83
N ALA A 48 5.81 3.43 -3.47
CA ALA A 48 4.62 3.41 -4.31
C ALA A 48 3.36 3.16 -3.46
N ILE A 49 2.26 3.80 -3.81
CA ILE A 49 0.91 3.50 -3.30
C ILE A 49 -0.05 3.39 -4.47
N SER A 50 -1.19 2.73 -4.30
CA SER A 50 -2.26 2.80 -5.29
C SER A 50 -3.50 3.52 -4.76
N PRO A 51 -4.40 4.00 -5.65
CA PRO A 51 -5.71 4.48 -5.24
C PRO A 51 -6.49 3.44 -4.41
N LEU A 52 -6.28 2.15 -4.66
CA LEU A 52 -6.88 1.09 -3.86
C LEU A 52 -6.36 1.13 -2.42
N ALA A 53 -5.05 1.27 -2.20
CA ALA A 53 -4.49 1.35 -0.83
C ALA A 53 -5.00 2.59 -0.06
N VAL A 54 -5.26 3.68 -0.79
CA VAL A 54 -5.86 4.89 -0.23
C VAL A 54 -7.34 4.66 0.14
N ASP A 55 -8.15 4.07 -0.75
CA ASP A 55 -9.54 3.65 -0.44
C ASP A 55 -9.61 2.76 0.81
N GLU A 56 -8.75 1.74 0.86
CA GLU A 56 -8.69 0.83 2.00
C GLU A 56 -8.39 1.56 3.30
N SER A 57 -7.47 2.53 3.24
CA SER A 57 -7.11 3.35 4.39
C SER A 57 -8.28 4.24 4.82
N TRP A 58 -8.98 4.90 3.89
CA TRP A 58 -10.17 5.70 4.21
C TRP A 58 -11.26 4.86 4.87
N ARG A 59 -11.48 3.64 4.39
CA ARG A 59 -12.44 2.70 4.98
C ARG A 59 -12.04 2.30 6.40
N VAL A 60 -10.75 2.07 6.64
CA VAL A 60 -10.23 1.75 7.98
C VAL A 60 -10.35 2.95 8.92
N ILE A 61 -10.05 4.17 8.47
CA ILE A 61 -10.25 5.40 9.25
C ILE A 61 -11.71 5.52 9.70
N GLN A 62 -12.67 5.38 8.78
CA GLN A 62 -14.08 5.39 9.13
C GLN A 62 -14.42 4.29 10.14
N LYS A 63 -14.07 3.04 9.82
CA LYS A 63 -14.47 1.88 10.63
C LYS A 63 -13.86 1.88 12.04
N GLU A 64 -12.58 2.26 12.18
CA GLU A 64 -11.86 2.17 13.46
C GLU A 64 -11.96 3.45 14.30
N ILE A 65 -12.07 4.63 13.69
CA ILE A 65 -12.05 5.91 14.41
C ILE A 65 -13.45 6.53 14.49
N PHE A 66 -14.25 6.41 13.43
CA PHE A 66 -15.52 7.10 13.28
C PHE A 66 -16.66 6.16 12.83
N PRO A 67 -16.90 5.04 13.54
CA PRO A 67 -17.75 3.94 13.04
C PRO A 67 -19.21 4.35 12.78
N SER A 68 -19.70 5.42 13.41
CA SER A 68 -21.07 5.92 13.26
C SER A 68 -21.20 7.09 12.27
N LYS A 69 -20.12 7.51 11.62
CA LYS A 69 -20.10 8.71 10.77
C LYS A 69 -20.08 8.35 9.29
N SER A 70 -20.80 9.13 8.49
CA SER A 70 -20.67 9.12 7.03
C SER A 70 -19.54 10.05 6.60
N TYR A 71 -19.01 9.90 5.38
CA TYR A 71 -17.98 10.80 4.84
C TYR A 71 -18.47 12.25 4.65
N ALA A 72 -19.78 12.52 4.74
CA ALA A 72 -20.31 13.88 4.78
C ALA A 72 -20.22 14.55 6.16
N ASP A 73 -19.87 13.79 7.22
CA ASP A 73 -19.57 14.37 8.53
C ASP A 73 -18.22 15.11 8.48
N GLY A 74 -18.22 16.38 8.91
CA GLY A 74 -17.04 17.24 8.84
C GLY A 74 -15.81 16.69 9.54
N MET A 75 -15.95 15.97 10.66
CA MET A 75 -14.77 15.41 11.34
C MET A 75 -14.14 14.25 10.58
N LEU A 76 -14.96 13.34 10.03
CA LEU A 76 -14.44 12.23 9.22
C LEU A 76 -13.87 12.76 7.90
N SER A 77 -14.56 13.69 7.23
CA SER A 77 -14.07 14.31 6.00
C SER A 77 -12.70 14.96 6.23
N SER A 78 -12.57 15.79 7.27
CA SER A 78 -11.31 16.45 7.59
C SER A 78 -10.18 15.46 7.94
N GLU A 79 -10.45 14.38 8.68
CA GLU A 79 -9.41 13.38 8.98
C GLU A 79 -8.90 12.68 7.70
N VAL A 80 -9.83 12.34 6.80
CA VAL A 80 -9.51 11.69 5.52
C VAL A 80 -8.75 12.65 4.59
N GLU A 81 -9.13 13.93 4.56
CA GLU A 81 -8.43 14.98 3.83
C GLU A 81 -6.99 15.15 4.35
N ILE A 82 -6.81 15.35 5.66
CA ILE A 82 -5.50 15.49 6.30
C ILE A 82 -4.61 14.27 6.02
N PHE A 83 -5.17 13.07 6.16
CA PHE A 83 -4.46 11.83 5.85
C PHE A 83 -3.99 11.79 4.39
N THR A 84 -4.88 12.13 3.46
CA THR A 84 -4.62 12.08 2.02
C THR A 84 -3.59 13.11 1.61
N GLU A 85 -3.73 14.35 2.08
CA GLU A 85 -2.76 15.43 1.84
C GLU A 85 -1.37 15.06 2.36
N HIS A 86 -1.28 14.47 3.55
CA HIS A 86 0.00 14.05 4.12
C HIS A 86 0.74 13.06 3.21
N ILE A 87 0.01 12.10 2.65
CA ILE A 87 0.57 11.08 1.76
C ILE A 87 0.96 11.69 0.41
N LEU A 88 0.08 12.48 -0.20
CA LEU A 88 0.30 13.03 -1.55
C LEU A 88 1.41 14.09 -1.57
N ASN A 89 1.61 14.82 -0.46
CA ASN A 89 2.68 15.80 -0.33
C ASN A 89 4.03 15.20 0.08
N TYR A 90 4.09 13.88 0.34
CA TYR A 90 5.33 13.22 0.72
C TYR A 90 6.21 12.97 -0.50
N SER A 91 7.39 13.61 -0.57
CA SER A 91 8.21 13.67 -1.79
C SER A 91 8.65 12.32 -2.36
N LYS A 92 8.88 11.32 -1.50
CA LYS A 92 9.22 9.94 -1.91
C LYS A 92 8.02 9.07 -2.28
N ILE A 93 6.79 9.51 -2.00
CA ILE A 93 5.59 8.74 -2.34
C ILE A 93 5.18 9.02 -3.79
N LYS A 94 4.85 7.95 -4.51
CA LYS A 94 4.29 8.03 -5.87
C LYS A 94 3.03 7.16 -5.96
N VAL A 95 1.98 7.73 -6.54
CA VAL A 95 0.76 6.98 -6.85
C VAL A 95 0.98 6.19 -8.13
N VAL A 96 0.74 4.88 -8.07
CA VAL A 96 0.77 3.95 -9.19
C VAL A 96 -0.63 3.36 -9.41
N GLN A 97 -0.94 3.07 -10.67
CA GLN A 97 -2.18 2.43 -11.09
C GLN A 97 -1.86 1.45 -12.23
N PHE A 98 -2.87 0.76 -12.75
CA PHE A 98 -2.68 -0.06 -13.94
C PHE A 98 -2.27 0.81 -15.14
N GLN A 99 -1.18 0.42 -15.80
CA GLN A 99 -0.79 0.86 -17.14
C GLN A 99 -1.76 0.28 -18.18
N ASN A 100 -2.24 -0.95 -17.97
CA ASN A 100 -3.31 -1.57 -18.75
C ASN A 100 -4.41 -2.13 -17.84
N PRO A 101 -5.49 -1.38 -17.57
CA PRO A 101 -6.54 -1.79 -16.64
C PRO A 101 -7.23 -3.11 -16.98
N GLU A 102 -7.51 -3.38 -18.26
CA GLU A 102 -8.18 -4.62 -18.67
C GLU A 102 -7.33 -5.85 -18.36
N ASN A 103 -6.04 -5.80 -18.69
CA ASN A 103 -5.09 -6.87 -18.37
C ASN A 103 -4.86 -6.97 -16.86
N GLY A 104 -4.80 -5.85 -16.16
CA GLY A 104 -4.70 -5.79 -14.70
C GLY A 104 -5.87 -6.49 -14.00
N ILE A 105 -7.10 -6.27 -14.46
CA ILE A 105 -8.29 -6.96 -13.94
C ILE A 105 -8.23 -8.47 -14.22
N LYS A 106 -7.81 -8.88 -15.42
CA LYS A 106 -7.66 -10.30 -15.77
C LYS A 106 -6.58 -10.98 -14.91
N ASP A 107 -5.44 -10.31 -14.67
CA ASP A 107 -4.38 -10.83 -13.79
C ASP A 107 -4.84 -10.90 -12.33
N ALA A 108 -5.56 -9.89 -11.82
CA ALA A 108 -6.17 -9.93 -10.50
C ALA A 108 -7.14 -11.11 -10.35
N LEU A 109 -8.01 -11.35 -11.34
CA LEU A 109 -8.93 -12.48 -11.34
C LEU A 109 -8.20 -13.83 -11.37
N TYR A 110 -7.14 -13.95 -12.18
CA TYR A 110 -6.31 -15.15 -12.23
C TYR A 110 -5.68 -15.44 -10.86
N ARG A 111 -5.13 -14.41 -10.19
CA ARG A 111 -4.49 -14.53 -8.87
C ARG A 111 -5.47 -14.88 -7.76
N LEU A 112 -6.65 -14.26 -7.78
CA LEU A 112 -7.73 -14.55 -6.86
C LEU A 112 -8.03 -16.06 -6.86
N LYS A 113 -8.17 -16.65 -8.05
CA LYS A 113 -8.45 -18.08 -8.22
C LYS A 113 -7.25 -18.96 -7.87
N THR A 114 -6.06 -18.59 -8.34
CA THR A 114 -4.86 -19.44 -8.25
C THR A 114 -4.28 -19.49 -6.84
N PHE A 115 -4.32 -18.38 -6.11
CA PHE A 115 -3.67 -18.23 -4.81
C PHE A 115 -4.67 -18.09 -3.65
N SER A 116 -5.97 -18.20 -3.93
CA SER A 116 -7.05 -18.01 -2.95
C SER A 116 -6.87 -16.72 -2.15
N LEU A 117 -6.54 -15.63 -2.85
CA LEU A 117 -6.37 -14.31 -2.29
C LEU A 117 -7.74 -13.63 -2.13
N GLN A 118 -7.83 -12.66 -1.20
CA GLN A 118 -8.98 -11.77 -1.21
C GLN A 118 -8.97 -10.92 -2.49
N PRO A 119 -10.13 -10.43 -2.95
CA PRO A 119 -10.19 -9.61 -4.16
C PRO A 119 -9.20 -8.44 -4.12
N ARG A 120 -9.14 -7.73 -3.00
CA ARG A 120 -8.27 -6.57 -2.78
C ARG A 120 -6.77 -6.91 -2.86
N ASP A 121 -6.33 -7.95 -2.15
CA ASP A 121 -4.94 -8.44 -2.23
C ASP A 121 -4.56 -8.83 -3.66
N SER A 122 -5.51 -9.41 -4.41
CA SER A 122 -5.30 -9.80 -5.81
C SER A 122 -5.08 -8.58 -6.70
N PHE A 123 -5.85 -7.49 -6.48
CA PHE A 123 -5.66 -6.23 -7.17
C PHE A 123 -4.34 -5.54 -6.78
N HIS A 124 -3.97 -5.52 -5.50
CA HIS A 124 -2.66 -5.01 -5.08
C HIS A 124 -1.52 -5.73 -5.78
N LEU A 125 -1.55 -7.07 -5.80
CA LEU A 125 -0.53 -7.87 -6.45
C LEU A 125 -0.49 -7.64 -7.97
N ALA A 126 -1.64 -7.50 -8.63
CA ALA A 126 -1.71 -7.20 -10.05
C ALA A 126 -1.14 -5.81 -10.37
N ILE A 127 -1.49 -4.78 -9.58
CA ILE A 127 -0.98 -3.40 -9.75
C ILE A 127 0.54 -3.38 -9.59
N MET A 128 1.06 -4.06 -8.56
CA MET A 128 2.50 -4.17 -8.34
C MET A 128 3.20 -4.76 -9.57
N ARG A 129 2.69 -5.86 -10.11
CA ARG A 129 3.31 -6.55 -11.25
C ARG A 129 3.27 -5.74 -12.54
N ASP A 130 2.14 -5.10 -12.82
CA ASP A 130 1.99 -4.21 -13.97
C ASP A 130 2.97 -3.03 -13.91
N ASN A 131 3.37 -2.64 -12.69
CA ASN A 131 4.38 -1.61 -12.43
C ASN A 131 5.79 -2.17 -12.14
N ASN A 132 6.04 -3.46 -12.35
CA ASN A 132 7.32 -4.14 -12.08
C ASN A 132 7.85 -3.99 -10.64
N ILE A 133 6.95 -3.87 -9.67
CA ILE A 133 7.26 -3.76 -8.24
C ILE A 133 7.21 -5.16 -7.62
N THR A 134 8.28 -5.55 -6.93
CA THR A 134 8.40 -6.88 -6.29
C THR A 134 8.48 -6.82 -4.77
N VAL A 135 8.56 -5.62 -4.19
CA VAL A 135 8.60 -5.44 -2.73
C VAL A 135 7.30 -4.81 -2.27
N MET A 136 6.66 -5.42 -1.27
CA MET A 136 5.48 -4.88 -0.60
C MET A 136 5.78 -4.69 0.89
N VAL A 137 5.32 -3.57 1.43
CA VAL A 137 5.35 -3.27 2.85
C VAL A 137 3.99 -3.60 3.42
N SER A 138 3.89 -4.69 4.17
CA SER A 138 2.62 -5.18 4.73
C SER A 138 2.88 -5.95 6.02
N ARG A 139 1.89 -5.99 6.91
CA ARG A 139 1.89 -6.82 8.12
C ARG A 139 0.87 -7.97 8.05
N ASP A 140 0.35 -8.26 6.87
CA ASP A 140 -0.54 -9.40 6.66
C ASP A 140 0.26 -10.71 6.74
N ASP A 141 0.11 -11.44 7.84
CA ASP A 141 0.79 -12.72 8.07
C ASP A 141 0.50 -13.76 6.98
N GLY A 142 -0.69 -13.72 6.38
CA GLY A 142 -1.10 -14.59 5.29
C GLY A 142 -0.35 -14.28 3.99
N LEU A 143 -0.06 -13.00 3.72
CA LEU A 143 0.81 -12.59 2.60
C LEU A 143 2.28 -12.92 2.90
N VAL A 144 2.76 -12.66 4.11
CA VAL A 144 4.14 -12.97 4.53
C VAL A 144 4.46 -14.45 4.33
N LYS A 145 3.58 -15.35 4.79
CA LYS A 145 3.75 -16.79 4.64
C LYS A 145 3.75 -17.26 3.18
N ARG A 146 3.09 -16.52 2.28
CA ARG A 146 2.93 -16.88 0.86
C ARG A 146 3.84 -16.07 -0.07
N GLN A 147 4.70 -15.18 0.44
CA GLN A 147 5.45 -14.22 -0.37
C GLN A 147 6.24 -14.87 -1.53
N SER A 148 6.90 -16.01 -1.28
CA SER A 148 7.66 -16.74 -2.31
C SER A 148 6.75 -17.28 -3.42
N LEU A 149 5.56 -17.78 -3.08
CA LEU A 149 4.56 -18.25 -4.04
C LEU A 149 4.00 -17.10 -4.88
N LEU A 150 3.84 -15.92 -4.26
CA LEU A 150 3.30 -14.73 -4.90
C LEU A 150 4.35 -13.99 -5.76
N GLY A 151 5.63 -14.37 -5.66
CA GLY A 151 6.73 -13.73 -6.39
C GLY A 151 7.02 -12.30 -5.90
N ILE A 152 6.80 -12.05 -4.61
CA ILE A 152 7.08 -10.77 -3.95
C ILE A 152 7.92 -10.99 -2.70
N SER A 153 8.56 -9.92 -2.22
CA SER A 153 9.19 -9.86 -0.90
C SER A 153 8.39 -8.93 -0.01
N ILE A 154 8.03 -9.42 1.19
CA ILE A 154 7.34 -8.60 2.19
C ILE A 154 8.36 -7.98 3.14
N PHE A 155 8.23 -6.68 3.34
CA PHE A 155 9.00 -5.90 4.30
C PHE A 155 8.05 -5.49 5.45
N SER A 156 8.36 -5.90 6.68
CA SER A 156 7.48 -5.74 7.86
C SER A 156 8.22 -5.20 9.08
#